data_AF-A0AAV1HVZ2-F1
#
_entry.id   AF-A0AAV1HVZ2-F1
#
_cell.length_a   1.000
_cell.length_b   1.000
_cell.length_c   1.000
_cell.angle_alpha   90.00
_cell.angle_beta   90.00
_cell.angle_gamma   90.00
#
_symmetry.space_group_name_H-M   'P 1'
#
loop_
_entity.id
_entity.type
_entity.pdbx_description
1 polymer ?
#
loop_
_entity_poly.entity_id
_entity_poly.type
_entity_poly.pdbx_seq_one_letter_code
_entity_poly.pdbx_strand_id
1 'polypeptide(L)'
;METSGTYANLPLHFSKAGRACPVLCLGGGTPHKPVVLGATGHALHEATVCAEYLQGRGLPAQDILKEVSSYDTVGNGYFALTIHAIPAAWRRCSVVTSSFHMPRSRAIFETCFRLGGQSLYDAREHFSLDFHAVLDDKAFAPDVLRARQLKEQQSLETWREDTAKFTRLQDLHAWLHSTHLCYSVLRQGGFGVKDPLGRGMTEEVLASY
;
A
#
# COMPACT_ATOMS: atom_id res chain seq x y z
N MET A 1 27.91 -26.40 29.50
CA MET A 1 26.66 -26.67 28.77
C MET A 1 26.08 -25.30 28.42
N GLU A 2 26.46 -24.81 27.25
CA GLU A 2 26.01 -23.54 26.68
C GLU A 2 24.53 -23.62 26.34
N THR A 3 23.75 -22.61 26.71
CA THR A 3 22.57 -22.20 25.95
C THR A 3 22.61 -20.68 25.83
N SER A 4 23.24 -20.25 24.74
CA SER A 4 23.16 -18.92 24.18
C SER A 4 21.74 -18.70 23.64
N GLY A 5 21.05 -17.72 24.20
CA GLY A 5 19.78 -17.20 23.71
C GLY A 5 19.85 -15.68 23.70
N THR A 6 20.74 -15.14 22.87
CA THR A 6 20.94 -13.71 22.66
C THR A 6 19.69 -13.14 21.97
N TYR A 7 18.76 -12.58 22.75
CA TYR A 7 17.82 -11.60 22.19
C TYR A 7 18.65 -10.38 21.84
N ALA A 8 19.04 -10.30 20.57
CA ALA A 8 19.73 -9.15 20.01
C ALA A 8 18.88 -7.91 20.31
N ASN A 9 19.46 -7.01 21.10
CA ASN A 9 19.00 -5.64 21.29
C ASN A 9 18.85 -4.97 19.92
N LEU A 10 17.66 -5.06 19.32
CA LEU A 10 17.28 -4.17 18.23
C LEU A 10 17.21 -2.77 18.83
N PRO A 11 18.03 -1.80 18.37
CA PRO A 11 17.95 -0.45 18.89
C PRO A 11 16.53 0.08 18.65
N LEU A 12 15.80 0.32 19.73
CA LEU A 12 14.59 1.13 19.71
C LEU A 12 15.01 2.54 19.28
N HIS A 13 14.95 2.80 17.98
CA HIS A 13 15.11 4.14 17.44
C HIS A 13 13.85 4.95 17.79
N PHE A 14 13.84 5.52 18.98
CA PHE A 14 12.98 6.66 19.24
C PHE A 14 13.44 7.79 18.31
N SER A 15 12.53 8.36 17.52
CA SER A 15 12.83 9.64 16.89
C SER A 15 13.17 10.62 18.03
N LYS A 16 14.39 11.16 18.00
CA LYS A 16 14.81 12.23 18.91
C LYS A 16 13.71 13.29 18.93
N ALA A 17 13.30 13.73 20.12
CA ALA A 17 12.46 14.90 20.26
C ALA A 17 13.03 16.04 19.40
N GLY A 18 12.23 16.60 18.50
CA GLY A 18 12.62 17.67 17.57
C GLY A 18 12.91 17.26 16.13
N ARG A 19 12.86 15.97 15.75
CA ARG A 19 12.89 15.57 14.33
C ARG A 19 11.47 15.56 13.76
N ALA A 20 11.27 16.23 12.62
CA ALA A 20 9.97 16.28 11.94
C ALA A 20 9.46 14.87 11.62
N CYS A 21 8.14 14.68 11.75
CA CYS A 21 7.47 13.45 11.33
C CYS A 21 7.48 13.41 9.79
N PRO A 22 8.16 12.43 9.15
CA PRO A 22 8.24 12.41 7.70
C PRO A 22 6.87 12.07 7.08
N VAL A 23 6.58 12.68 5.94
CA VAL A 23 5.39 12.37 5.13
C VAL A 23 5.80 11.41 4.03
N LEU A 24 5.22 10.20 4.05
CA LEU A 24 5.45 9.19 3.01
C LEU A 24 4.38 9.32 1.91
N CYS A 25 4.82 9.69 0.71
CA CYS A 25 4.00 9.64 -0.50
C CYS A 25 4.05 8.24 -1.10
N LEU A 26 2.88 7.62 -1.30
CA LEU A 26 2.73 6.26 -1.82
C LEU A 26 2.23 6.28 -3.27
N GLY A 27 2.61 5.29 -4.06
CA GLY A 27 2.08 5.06 -5.40
C GLY A 27 3.11 5.23 -6.52
N GLY A 28 3.42 4.14 -7.20
CA GLY A 28 4.11 4.11 -8.48
C GLY A 28 3.18 4.38 -9.68
N GLY A 29 1.92 3.96 -9.60
CA GLY A 29 0.93 4.15 -10.66
C GLY A 29 -0.25 3.18 -10.54
N THR A 30 -0.84 2.80 -11.67
CA THR A 30 -1.95 1.84 -11.73
C THR A 30 -1.74 0.81 -12.84
N PRO A 31 -2.13 -0.46 -12.65
CA PRO A 31 -2.02 -1.46 -13.72
C PRO A 31 -3.03 -1.21 -14.85
N HIS A 32 -3.99 -0.30 -14.69
CA HIS A 32 -5.11 -0.14 -15.61
C HIS A 32 -4.93 1.00 -16.64
N LYS A 33 -3.83 1.75 -16.54
CA LYS A 33 -3.54 2.87 -17.44
C LYS A 33 -2.06 2.85 -17.84
N PRO A 34 -1.71 3.34 -19.02
CA PRO A 34 -0.32 3.56 -19.39
C PRO A 34 0.39 4.43 -18.35
N VAL A 35 1.69 4.19 -18.17
CA VAL A 35 2.54 5.06 -17.36
C VAL A 35 2.48 6.49 -17.91
N VAL A 36 2.31 7.46 -17.02
CA VAL A 36 2.42 8.86 -17.38
C VAL A 36 3.91 9.21 -17.43
N LEU A 37 4.37 9.78 -18.53
CA LEU A 37 5.77 10.22 -18.67
C LEU A 37 5.87 11.71 -18.35
N GLY A 38 6.87 12.07 -17.56
CA GLY A 38 7.23 13.46 -17.29
C GLY A 38 7.98 14.11 -18.45
N ALA A 39 8.26 15.41 -18.33
CA ALA A 39 8.94 16.20 -19.38
C ALA A 39 10.32 15.65 -19.78
N THR A 40 10.99 14.89 -18.90
CA THR A 40 12.29 14.26 -19.15
C THR A 40 12.19 12.84 -19.72
N GLY A 41 10.99 12.36 -20.06
CA GLY A 41 10.76 11.00 -20.57
C GLY A 41 10.77 9.91 -19.50
N HIS A 42 10.99 10.24 -18.22
CA HIS A 42 10.94 9.29 -17.11
C HIS A 42 9.50 9.09 -16.61
N ALA A 43 9.23 7.95 -15.98
CA ALA A 43 7.95 7.67 -15.34
C ALA A 43 7.61 8.71 -14.25
N LEU A 44 6.44 9.33 -14.38
CA LEU A 44 5.87 10.23 -13.40
C LEU A 44 4.98 9.44 -12.44
N HIS A 45 5.58 8.96 -11.35
CA HIS A 45 4.89 8.25 -10.29
C HIS A 45 3.90 9.14 -9.52
N GLU A 46 2.80 8.57 -9.03
CA GLU A 46 1.83 9.28 -8.18
C GLU A 46 2.51 9.87 -6.93
N ALA A 47 3.42 9.13 -6.30
CA ALA A 47 4.21 9.60 -5.17
C ALA A 47 5.10 10.82 -5.50
N THR A 48 5.58 10.93 -6.74
CA THR A 48 6.36 12.11 -7.19
C THR A 48 5.45 13.33 -7.26
N VAL A 49 4.25 13.20 -7.85
CA VAL A 49 3.28 14.29 -7.93
C VAL A 49 2.84 14.76 -6.54
N CYS A 50 2.58 13.83 -5.61
CA CYS A 50 2.27 14.16 -4.23
C CYS A 50 3.42 14.90 -3.53
N ALA A 51 4.67 14.45 -3.73
CA ALA A 51 5.83 15.10 -3.15
C ALA A 51 6.01 16.54 -3.67
N GLU A 52 5.90 16.75 -4.98
CA GLU A 52 5.98 18.08 -5.60
C GLU A 52 4.87 19.01 -5.07
N TYR A 53 3.65 18.50 -4.92
CA TYR A 53 2.55 19.26 -4.33
C TYR A 53 2.88 19.69 -2.89
N LEU A 54 3.35 18.78 -2.03
CA LEU A 54 3.69 19.08 -0.64
C LEU A 54 4.86 20.07 -0.53
N GLN A 55 5.89 19.93 -1.37
CA GLN A 55 6.97 20.91 -1.47
C GLN A 55 6.45 22.29 -1.86
N GLY A 56 5.55 22.36 -2.86
CA GLY A 56 4.88 23.60 -3.25
C GLY A 56 4.02 24.23 -2.14
N ARG A 57 3.63 23.45 -1.13
CA ARG A 57 2.95 23.93 0.10
C ARG A 57 3.90 24.30 1.24
N GLY A 58 5.22 24.25 1.01
CA GLY A 58 6.23 24.67 1.96
C GLY A 58 6.77 23.55 2.85
N LEU A 59 6.44 22.28 2.57
CA LEU A 59 7.00 21.16 3.33
C LEU A 59 8.45 20.89 2.88
N PRO A 60 9.45 20.85 3.80
CA PRO A 60 10.84 20.64 3.42
C PRO A 60 11.06 19.30 2.73
N ALA A 61 11.90 19.29 1.69
CA ALA A 61 12.20 18.08 0.91
C ALA A 61 12.74 16.93 1.79
N GLN A 62 13.55 17.25 2.80
CA GLN A 62 14.12 16.26 3.73
C GLN A 62 13.08 15.54 4.60
N ASP A 63 11.86 16.07 4.68
CA ASP A 63 10.76 15.55 5.48
C ASP A 63 9.75 14.79 4.61
N ILE A 64 10.01 14.65 3.30
CA ILE A 64 9.15 13.92 2.35
C ILE A 64 9.88 12.66 1.87
N LEU A 65 9.20 11.53 1.99
CA LEU A 65 9.65 10.24 1.49
C LEU A 65 8.76 9.78 0.35
N LYS A 66 9.30 8.95 -0.55
CA LYS A 66 8.54 8.35 -1.65
C LYS A 66 8.61 6.82 -1.60
N GLU A 67 7.55 6.19 -2.04
CA GLU A 67 7.45 4.77 -2.34
C GLU A 67 6.79 4.64 -3.72
N VAL A 68 7.46 3.96 -4.65
CA VAL A 68 7.10 3.94 -6.09
C VAL A 68 6.95 2.53 -6.66
N SER A 69 7.02 1.51 -5.81
CA SER A 69 6.87 0.09 -6.16
C SER A 69 5.40 -0.35 -6.16
N SER A 70 4.54 0.36 -5.45
CA SER A 70 3.10 0.12 -5.39
C SER A 70 2.36 0.52 -6.68
N TYR A 71 1.40 -0.29 -7.11
CA TYR A 71 0.55 -0.01 -8.29
C TYR A 71 -0.94 -0.04 -7.94
N ASP A 72 -1.25 -0.26 -6.67
CA ASP A 72 -2.60 -0.31 -6.15
C ASP A 72 -2.59 -0.16 -4.62
N THR A 73 -3.76 -0.15 -4.00
CA THR A 73 -3.90 0.04 -2.55
C THR A 73 -3.29 -1.10 -1.74
N VAL A 74 -3.33 -2.34 -2.23
CA VAL A 74 -2.70 -3.49 -1.55
C VAL A 74 -1.19 -3.31 -1.53
N GLY A 75 -0.61 -2.98 -2.69
CA GLY A 75 0.79 -2.60 -2.81
C GLY A 75 1.19 -1.47 -1.88
N ASN A 76 0.38 -0.41 -1.80
CA ASN A 76 0.63 0.72 -0.89
C ASN A 76 0.84 0.25 0.56
N GLY A 77 -0.06 -0.61 1.08
CA GLY A 77 0.05 -1.11 2.45
C GLY A 77 1.26 -2.02 2.65
N TYR A 78 1.53 -2.92 1.70
CA TYR A 78 2.65 -3.87 1.79
C TYR A 78 4.02 -3.18 1.67
N PHE A 79 4.20 -2.27 0.70
CA PHE A 79 5.46 -1.58 0.48
C PHE A 79 5.71 -0.44 1.47
N ALA A 80 4.67 0.24 1.97
CA ALA A 80 4.82 1.14 3.10
C ALA A 80 5.42 0.41 4.32
N LEU A 81 4.94 -0.81 4.60
CA LEU A 81 5.45 -1.62 5.70
C LEU A 81 6.90 -2.08 5.45
N THR A 82 7.15 -2.71 4.30
CA THR A 82 8.39 -3.45 4.04
C THR A 82 9.56 -2.59 3.60
N ILE A 83 9.30 -1.48 2.88
CA ILE A 83 10.35 -0.57 2.41
C ILE A 83 10.64 0.52 3.46
N HIS A 84 9.62 0.95 4.21
CA HIS A 84 9.75 2.11 5.12
C HIS A 84 9.55 1.76 6.59
N ALA A 85 8.37 1.28 6.99
CA ALA A 85 8.04 1.18 8.42
C ALA A 85 8.96 0.21 9.19
N ILE A 86 9.25 -0.96 8.61
CA ILE A 86 10.19 -1.93 9.22
C ILE A 86 11.62 -1.37 9.22
N PRO A 87 12.22 -0.95 8.08
CA PRO A 87 13.61 -0.50 8.07
C PRO A 87 13.86 0.78 8.87
N ALA A 88 12.89 1.70 8.89
CA ALA A 88 12.98 2.94 9.65
C ALA A 88 12.49 2.81 11.10
N ALA A 89 12.14 1.59 11.54
CA ALA A 89 11.65 1.27 12.88
C ALA A 89 10.46 2.14 13.33
N TRP A 90 9.54 2.45 12.40
CA TRP A 90 8.32 3.18 12.73
C TRP A 90 7.42 2.32 13.62
N ARG A 91 6.71 3.00 14.54
CA ARG A 91 5.79 2.37 15.51
C ARG A 91 4.40 2.97 15.47
N ARG A 92 4.31 4.26 15.16
CA ARG A 92 3.06 4.99 15.03
C ARG A 92 3.02 5.60 13.64
N CYS A 93 2.01 5.24 12.86
CA CYS A 93 1.85 5.74 11.51
C CYS A 93 0.43 6.29 11.34
N SER A 94 0.31 7.44 10.69
CA SER A 94 -0.97 8.01 10.31
C SER A 94 -1.21 7.78 8.83
N VAL A 95 -2.35 7.18 8.48
CA VAL A 95 -2.79 6.97 7.10
C VAL A 95 -3.82 8.03 6.75
N VAL A 96 -3.52 8.84 5.73
CA VAL A 96 -4.39 9.91 5.25
C VAL A 96 -4.87 9.56 3.85
N THR A 97 -6.18 9.54 3.63
CA THR A 97 -6.75 9.33 2.28
C THR A 97 -8.18 9.88 2.19
N SER A 98 -8.72 9.87 0.98
CA SER A 98 -10.11 10.20 0.66
C SER A 98 -11.12 9.41 1.49
N SER A 99 -12.22 10.03 1.87
CA SER A 99 -13.24 9.43 2.73
C SER A 99 -13.89 8.21 2.09
N PHE A 100 -14.14 8.24 0.78
CA PHE A 100 -14.71 7.09 0.08
C PHE A 100 -13.74 5.90 -0.02
N HIS A 101 -12.43 6.15 0.04
CA HIS A 101 -11.39 5.13 -0.08
C HIS A 101 -10.98 4.53 1.27
N MET A 102 -11.15 5.32 2.34
CA MET A 102 -10.70 4.99 3.69
C MET A 102 -11.08 3.60 4.20
N PRO A 103 -12.32 3.09 4.03
CA PRO A 103 -12.68 1.76 4.53
C PRO A 103 -11.77 0.64 3.99
N ARG A 104 -11.44 0.69 2.70
CA ARG A 104 -10.55 -0.28 2.06
C ARG A 104 -9.11 -0.08 2.46
N SER A 105 -8.61 1.16 2.44
CA SER A 105 -7.24 1.47 2.87
C SER A 105 -6.99 1.02 4.30
N ARG A 106 -7.92 1.30 5.23
CA ARG A 106 -7.84 0.87 6.62
C ARG A 106 -7.67 -0.65 6.73
N ALA A 107 -8.59 -1.41 6.13
CA ALA A 107 -8.55 -2.87 6.20
C ALA A 107 -7.25 -3.47 5.61
N ILE A 108 -6.69 -2.82 4.58
CA ILE A 108 -5.43 -3.25 3.98
C ILE A 108 -4.26 -2.95 4.91
N PHE A 109 -4.12 -1.71 5.36
CA PHE A 109 -3.00 -1.29 6.21
C PHE A 109 -3.00 -2.01 7.55
N GLU A 110 -4.16 -2.16 8.21
CA GLU A 110 -4.30 -2.92 9.46
C GLU A 110 -3.84 -4.37 9.26
N THR A 111 -4.28 -5.04 8.18
CA THR A 111 -3.85 -6.42 7.89
C THR A 111 -2.36 -6.52 7.62
N CYS A 112 -1.80 -5.68 6.73
CA CYS A 112 -0.38 -5.70 6.42
C CYS A 112 0.48 -5.50 7.67
N PHE A 113 0.21 -4.45 8.45
CA PHE A 113 1.00 -4.10 9.63
C PHE A 113 0.81 -5.10 10.77
N ARG A 114 -0.40 -5.65 10.98
CA ARG A 114 -0.65 -6.74 11.93
C ARG A 114 0.16 -7.99 11.59
N LEU A 115 0.18 -8.39 10.31
CA LEU A 115 0.96 -9.55 9.84
C LEU A 115 2.47 -9.31 10.03
N GLY A 116 2.95 -8.10 9.72
CA GLY A 116 4.35 -7.71 9.98
C GLY A 116 4.71 -7.76 11.46
N GLY A 117 3.86 -7.18 12.32
CA GLY A 117 3.99 -7.21 13.78
C GLY A 117 4.11 -8.65 14.31
N GLN A 118 3.18 -9.50 13.88
CA GLN A 118 3.15 -10.91 14.28
C GLN A 118 4.33 -11.73 13.76
N SER A 119 4.80 -11.49 12.53
CA SER A 119 5.88 -12.28 11.92
C SER A 119 7.28 -11.87 12.39
N LEU A 120 7.50 -10.59 12.68
CA LEU A 120 8.85 -10.06 12.93
C LEU A 120 9.12 -9.76 14.41
N TYR A 121 8.07 -9.53 15.19
CA TYR A 121 8.18 -9.06 16.57
C TYR A 121 7.32 -9.85 17.55
N ASP A 122 6.66 -10.91 17.06
CA ASP A 122 5.69 -11.73 17.81
C ASP A 122 4.61 -10.91 18.55
N ALA A 123 4.25 -9.74 18.00
CA ALA A 123 3.32 -8.80 18.61
C ALA A 123 2.41 -8.18 17.54
N ARG A 124 1.11 -8.51 17.56
CA ARG A 124 0.14 -7.98 16.58
C ARG A 124 -0.03 -6.46 16.67
N GLU A 125 0.07 -5.93 17.89
CA GLU A 125 -0.07 -4.50 18.21
C GLU A 125 1.28 -3.75 18.15
N HIS A 126 2.28 -4.33 17.48
CA HIS A 126 3.61 -3.73 17.37
C HIS A 126 3.60 -2.36 16.67
N PHE A 127 2.66 -2.19 15.74
CA PHE A 127 2.42 -0.95 15.04
C PHE A 127 1.05 -0.40 15.44
N SER A 128 1.01 0.89 15.76
CA SER A 128 -0.22 1.65 16.01
C SER A 128 -0.53 2.51 14.79
N LEU A 129 -1.75 2.38 14.27
CA LEU A 129 -2.20 3.09 13.07
C LEU A 129 -3.34 4.04 13.41
N ASP A 130 -3.17 5.30 13.06
CA ASP A 130 -4.23 6.32 13.06
C ASP A 130 -4.71 6.54 11.62
N PHE A 131 -6.00 6.83 11.45
CA PHE A 131 -6.60 6.99 10.12
C PHE A 131 -7.36 8.30 10.03
N HIS A 132 -7.01 9.11 9.04
CA HIS A 132 -7.59 10.44 8.82
C HIS A 132 -8.23 10.50 7.44
N ALA A 133 -9.57 10.46 7.44
CA ALA A 133 -10.36 10.58 6.22
C ALA A 133 -10.51 12.06 5.86
N VAL A 134 -10.21 12.41 4.60
CA VAL A 134 -10.42 13.75 4.07
C VAL A 134 -11.68 13.74 3.20
N LEU A 135 -12.57 14.71 3.40
CA LEU A 135 -13.78 14.82 2.59
C LEU A 135 -13.42 15.19 1.15
N ASP A 136 -14.06 14.51 0.20
CA ASP A 136 -13.86 14.72 -1.23
C ASP A 136 -14.90 15.71 -1.80
N ASP A 137 -15.28 16.72 -1.00
CA ASP A 137 -16.39 17.62 -1.30
C ASP A 137 -16.25 18.25 -2.68
N LYS A 138 -17.24 17.99 -3.54
CA LYS A 138 -17.31 18.48 -4.93
C LYS A 138 -16.15 18.03 -5.83
N ALA A 139 -15.30 17.10 -5.41
CA ALA A 139 -14.27 16.52 -6.26
C ALA A 139 -14.88 15.65 -7.37
N PHE A 140 -16.08 15.10 -7.14
CA PHE A 140 -16.78 14.24 -8.09
C PHE A 140 -18.27 14.59 -8.17
N ALA A 141 -18.87 14.29 -9.33
CA ALA A 141 -20.32 14.25 -9.47
C ALA A 141 -20.93 13.14 -8.57
N PRO A 142 -22.15 13.31 -8.04
CA PRO A 142 -22.71 12.37 -7.04
C PRO A 142 -22.84 10.92 -7.52
N ASP A 143 -23.17 10.72 -8.79
CA ASP A 143 -23.27 9.41 -9.44
C ASP A 143 -21.89 8.74 -9.60
N VAL A 144 -20.87 9.52 -10.00
CA VAL A 144 -19.49 9.07 -10.08
C VAL A 144 -18.96 8.67 -8.70
N LEU A 145 -19.26 9.46 -7.66
CA LEU A 145 -18.86 9.14 -6.29
C LEU A 145 -19.51 7.84 -5.81
N ARG A 146 -20.81 7.66 -6.09
CA ARG A 146 -21.53 6.42 -5.74
C ARG A 146 -20.94 5.20 -6.45
N ALA A 147 -20.65 5.31 -7.74
CA ALA A 147 -20.03 4.22 -8.49
C ALA A 147 -18.64 3.84 -7.92
N ARG A 148 -17.86 4.82 -7.49
CA ARG A 148 -16.57 4.59 -6.81
C ARG A 148 -16.76 3.89 -5.48
N GLN A 149 -17.70 4.34 -4.64
CA GLN A 149 -17.99 3.73 -3.34
C GLN A 149 -18.41 2.26 -3.48
N LEU A 150 -19.28 1.93 -4.45
CA LEU A 150 -19.68 0.54 -4.70
C LEU A 150 -18.49 -0.34 -5.12
N LYS A 151 -17.63 0.16 -6.02
CA LYS A 151 -16.41 -0.56 -6.42
C LYS A 151 -15.44 -0.77 -5.25
N GLU A 152 -15.26 0.25 -4.41
CA GLU A 152 -14.43 0.17 -3.21
C GLU A 152 -14.96 -0.85 -2.20
N GLN A 153 -16.28 -0.91 -2.02
CA GLN A 153 -16.91 -1.89 -1.15
C GLN A 153 -16.69 -3.33 -1.65
N GLN A 154 -16.93 -3.58 -2.94
CA GLN A 154 -16.67 -4.91 -3.53
C GLN A 154 -15.19 -5.30 -3.38
N SER A 155 -14.28 -4.37 -3.63
CA SER A 155 -12.84 -4.61 -3.50
C SER A 155 -12.43 -4.87 -2.04
N LEU A 156 -13.11 -4.25 -1.08
CA LEU A 156 -12.91 -4.50 0.35
C LEU A 156 -13.41 -5.89 0.76
N GLU A 157 -14.55 -6.34 0.22
CA GLU A 157 -15.10 -7.67 0.47
C GLU A 157 -14.14 -8.75 -0.04
N THR A 158 -13.69 -8.64 -1.29
CA THR A 158 -12.67 -9.56 -1.86
C THR A 158 -11.38 -9.55 -1.05
N TRP A 159 -10.89 -8.38 -0.63
CA TRP A 159 -9.70 -8.30 0.24
C TRP A 159 -9.88 -9.06 1.55
N ARG A 160 -11.03 -8.92 2.21
CA ARG A 160 -11.32 -9.62 3.47
C ARG A 160 -11.37 -11.13 3.27
N GLU A 161 -12.00 -11.58 2.19
CA GLU A 161 -12.07 -13.01 1.84
C GLU A 161 -10.69 -13.60 1.58
N ASP A 162 -9.90 -12.96 0.71
CA ASP A 162 -8.56 -13.42 0.34
C ASP A 162 -7.63 -13.51 1.55
N THR A 163 -7.72 -12.52 2.46
CA THR A 163 -6.79 -12.38 3.59
C THR A 163 -7.26 -13.03 4.89
N ALA A 164 -8.49 -13.55 4.97
CA ALA A 164 -9.05 -14.17 6.18
C ALA A 164 -8.15 -15.30 6.73
N LYS A 165 -7.47 -16.02 5.85
CA LYS A 165 -6.58 -17.14 6.18
C LYS A 165 -5.13 -16.73 6.47
N PHE A 166 -4.76 -15.46 6.25
CA PHE A 166 -3.37 -15.02 6.43
C PHE A 166 -3.05 -14.82 7.90
N THR A 167 -2.04 -15.55 8.36
CA THR A 167 -1.58 -15.54 9.76
C THR A 167 -0.21 -14.91 9.90
N ARG A 168 0.60 -14.92 8.84
CA ARG A 168 1.97 -14.42 8.80
C ARG A 168 2.20 -13.53 7.58
N LEU A 169 3.16 -12.62 7.65
CA LEU A 169 3.59 -11.77 6.53
C LEU A 169 4.01 -12.59 5.30
N GLN A 170 4.56 -13.79 5.53
CA GLN A 170 4.92 -14.76 4.49
C GLN A 170 3.71 -15.18 3.65
N ASP A 171 2.53 -15.35 4.26
CA ASP A 171 1.29 -15.72 3.56
C ASP A 171 0.89 -14.61 2.58
N LEU A 172 0.94 -13.35 3.05
CA LEU A 172 0.65 -12.18 2.24
C LEU A 172 1.66 -12.03 1.09
N HIS A 173 2.96 -12.18 1.37
CA HIS A 173 4.00 -12.16 0.33
C HIS A 173 3.74 -13.23 -0.74
N ALA A 174 3.49 -14.47 -0.33
CA ALA A 174 3.25 -15.58 -1.25
C ALA A 174 2.03 -15.31 -2.13
N TRP A 175 0.91 -14.85 -1.54
CA TRP A 175 -0.27 -14.48 -2.31
C TRP A 175 -0.02 -13.29 -3.25
N LEU A 176 0.68 -12.25 -2.78
CA LEU A 176 0.96 -11.05 -3.58
C LEU A 176 1.70 -11.42 -4.87
N HIS A 177 2.73 -12.26 -4.77
CA HIS A 177 3.58 -12.62 -5.91
C HIS A 177 3.14 -13.85 -6.72
N SER A 178 2.12 -14.59 -6.26
CA SER A 178 1.55 -15.72 -7.02
C SER A 178 0.19 -15.40 -7.63
N THR A 179 -0.60 -14.55 -6.99
CA THR A 179 -2.05 -14.39 -7.28
C THR A 179 -2.45 -12.96 -7.63
N HIS A 180 -1.83 -11.95 -7.01
CA HIS A 180 -2.25 -10.57 -7.20
C HIS A 180 -1.89 -10.03 -8.60
N LEU A 181 -2.80 -9.31 -9.24
CA LEU A 181 -2.64 -8.83 -10.63
C LEU A 181 -1.34 -8.03 -10.84
N CYS A 182 -1.04 -7.11 -9.92
CA CYS A 182 0.08 -6.18 -10.09
C CYS A 182 1.47 -6.83 -9.92
N TYR A 183 1.56 -7.98 -9.24
CA TYR A 183 2.83 -8.48 -8.69
C TYR A 183 3.10 -9.95 -9.00
N SER A 184 2.10 -10.67 -9.48
CA SER A 184 2.27 -12.03 -9.98
C SER A 184 2.74 -12.02 -11.43
N VAL A 185 3.85 -12.70 -11.68
CA VAL A 185 4.36 -12.93 -13.04
C VAL A 185 3.33 -13.69 -13.89
N LEU A 186 2.58 -14.63 -13.28
CA LEU A 186 1.53 -15.39 -13.97
C LEU A 186 0.42 -14.50 -14.49
N ARG A 187 0.26 -13.28 -13.95
CA ARG A 187 -0.80 -12.35 -14.33
C ARG A 187 -0.30 -11.12 -15.07
N GLN A 188 0.97 -11.10 -15.46
CA GLN A 188 1.58 -9.96 -16.15
C GLN A 188 0.85 -9.57 -17.45
N GLY A 189 0.25 -10.54 -18.15
CA GLY A 189 -0.54 -10.31 -19.36
C GLY A 189 -1.85 -9.54 -19.13
N GLY A 190 -2.33 -9.43 -17.88
CA GLY A 190 -3.49 -8.62 -17.52
C GLY A 190 -3.18 -7.14 -17.33
N PHE A 191 -1.91 -6.74 -17.34
CA PHE A 191 -1.51 -5.35 -17.15
C PHE A 191 -1.90 -4.50 -18.37
N GLY A 192 -2.55 -3.36 -18.13
CA GLY A 192 -3.07 -2.47 -19.18
C GLY A 192 -4.32 -2.99 -19.90
N VAL A 193 -4.75 -4.22 -19.63
CA VAL A 193 -5.96 -4.81 -20.22
C VAL A 193 -7.17 -4.37 -19.41
N LYS A 194 -8.11 -3.68 -20.06
CA LYS A 194 -9.45 -3.47 -19.50
C LYS A 194 -10.17 -4.82 -19.59
N ASP A 195 -10.37 -5.49 -18.46
CA ASP A 195 -11.31 -6.61 -18.38
C ASP A 195 -12.69 -6.10 -18.86
N PRO A 196 -13.23 -6.60 -19.99
CA PRO A 196 -14.52 -6.13 -20.51
C PRO A 196 -15.70 -6.55 -19.63
N LEU A 197 -15.53 -7.50 -18.69
CA LEU A 197 -16.62 -8.17 -17.99
C LEU A 197 -16.46 -8.31 -16.46
N GLY A 198 -15.36 -7.84 -15.87
CA GLY A 198 -15.16 -7.85 -14.42
C GLY A 198 -15.16 -9.26 -13.81
N ARG A 199 -14.80 -10.27 -14.60
CA ARG A 199 -14.61 -11.65 -14.14
C ARG A 199 -13.16 -12.01 -14.45
N GLY A 200 -12.43 -12.37 -13.41
CA GLY A 200 -11.03 -12.75 -13.50
C GLY A 200 -10.74 -13.64 -14.71
N MET A 201 -9.62 -13.35 -15.39
CA MET A 201 -9.13 -14.11 -16.55
C MET A 201 -9.29 -15.61 -16.33
N THR A 202 -10.03 -16.27 -17.22
CA THR A 202 -10.14 -17.73 -17.25
C THR A 202 -8.81 -18.34 -17.70
N GLU A 203 -8.53 -19.58 -17.26
CA GLU A 203 -7.30 -20.33 -17.59
C GLU A 203 -7.03 -20.42 -19.11
N GLU A 204 -8.06 -20.33 -19.94
CA GLU A 204 -7.96 -20.33 -21.40
C GLU A 204 -7.19 -19.13 -21.99
N VAL A 205 -7.21 -17.97 -21.32
CA VAL A 205 -6.47 -16.76 -21.78
C VAL A 205 -5.00 -16.82 -21.37
N LEU A 206 -4.67 -17.54 -20.30
CA LEU A 206 -3.29 -17.77 -19.87
C LEU A 206 -2.57 -18.79 -20.77
N ALA A 207 -3.30 -19.69 -21.43
CA ALA A 207 -2.76 -20.72 -22.31
C ALA A 207 -2.43 -20.21 -23.74
N SER A 208 -2.77 -18.96 -24.07
CA SER A 208 -2.54 -18.37 -25.40
C SER A 208 -1.31 -17.45 -25.50
N TYR A 209 -0.50 -17.37 -24.46
CA TYR A 209 0.79 -16.65 -24.40
C TYR A 209 1.91 -17.61 -23.99
#